data_AF-A0A0N7M3H0-F1
#
_entry.id   AF-A0A0N7M3H0-F1
#
_cell.length_a   1.000
_cell.length_b   1.000
_cell.length_c   1.000
_cell.angle_alpha   90.00
_cell.angle_beta   90.00
_cell.angle_gamma   90.00
#
_symmetry.space_group_name_H-M   'P 1'
#
loop_
_entity.id
_entity.type
_entity.pdbx_description
1 polymer ?
#
loop_
_entity_poly.entity_id
_entity_poly.type
_entity_poly.pdbx_seq_one_letter_code
_entity_poly.pdbx_strand_id
1 'polypeptide(L)' 'MVVPDSDLGAGLATPYCPLLAALDIASALAVGGQRGQSLVRAGHIHAAALFLKGETHAIGCAGVTVTDRTCLHA' A
#
# COMPACT_ATOMS: atom_id res chain seq x y z
N MET A 1 21.75 -24.11 -15.74
CA MET A 1 20.39 -23.88 -16.29
C MET A 1 19.66 -23.01 -15.29
N VAL A 2 19.45 -21.73 -15.60
CA VAL A 2 18.72 -20.80 -14.72
C VAL A 2 17.24 -21.11 -14.89
N VAL A 3 16.59 -21.50 -13.80
CA VAL A 3 15.13 -21.61 -13.76
C VAL A 3 14.60 -20.18 -13.62
N PRO A 4 13.65 -19.73 -14.47
CA PRO A 4 13.05 -18.43 -14.31
C PRO A 4 12.30 -18.37 -12.98
N ASP A 5 12.53 -17.31 -12.19
CA ASP A 5 11.93 -17.05 -10.88
C ASP A 5 10.44 -16.65 -10.96
N SER A 6 9.73 -17.15 -11.97
CA SER A 6 8.35 -16.82 -12.27
C SER A 6 7.49 -18.06 -12.15
N ASP A 7 6.68 -18.12 -11.09
CA ASP A 7 5.68 -19.17 -10.86
C ASP A 7 4.54 -19.16 -11.91
N LEU A 8 4.55 -18.21 -12.84
CA LEU A 8 3.53 -18.06 -13.88
C LEU A 8 3.69 -19.06 -15.04
N GLY A 9 4.76 -19.86 -15.07
CA GLY A 9 5.01 -20.84 -16.14
C GLY A 9 5.05 -20.18 -17.53
N ALA A 10 4.17 -20.61 -18.44
CA ALA A 10 4.02 -20.02 -19.78
C ALA A 10 3.10 -18.77 -19.83
N GLY A 11 2.57 -18.34 -18.69
CA GLY A 11 1.74 -17.14 -18.60
C GLY A 11 2.54 -15.87 -18.83
N LEU A 12 2.01 -14.95 -19.63
CA LEU A 12 2.63 -13.63 -19.82
C LEU A 12 2.51 -12.84 -18.51
N ALA A 13 3.64 -12.62 -17.84
CA ALA A 13 3.72 -11.56 -16.83
C ALA A 13 3.41 -10.22 -17.53
N THR A 14 2.59 -9.37 -16.93
CA THR A 14 2.32 -8.02 -17.44
C THR A 14 3.64 -7.28 -17.61
N PRO A 15 4.13 -7.04 -18.84
CA PRO A 15 5.50 -6.59 -19.06
C PRO A 15 5.70 -5.11 -18.74
N TYR A 16 4.59 -4.38 -18.60
CA TYR A 16 4.61 -2.93 -18.42
C TYR A 16 3.59 -2.51 -17.36
N CYS A 17 4.11 -2.02 -16.24
CA CYS A 17 3.36 -1.26 -15.25
C CYS A 17 3.95 0.16 -15.26
N PRO A 18 3.23 1.17 -15.80
CA PRO A 18 3.74 2.53 -15.84
C PRO A 18 3.97 3.06 -14.42
N LEU A 19 4.83 4.07 -14.31
CA LEU A 19 4.99 4.78 -13.04
C LEU A 19 3.64 5.42 -12.65
N LEU A 20 3.22 5.18 -11.41
CA LEU A 20 2.00 5.78 -10.88
C LEU A 20 2.17 7.30 -10.79
N ALA A 21 1.23 8.05 -11.37
CA ALA A 21 1.30 9.51 -11.33
C ALA A 21 1.11 10.02 -9.89
N ALA A 22 1.75 11.15 -9.56
CA ALA A 22 1.63 11.77 -8.23
C ALA A 22 0.16 12.06 -7.86
N LEU A 23 -0.66 12.46 -8.84
CA LEU A 23 -2.08 12.70 -8.62
C LEU A 23 -2.84 11.42 -8.26
N ASP A 24 -2.50 10.29 -8.89
CA ASP A 24 -3.10 9.00 -8.59
C ASP A 24 -2.68 8.48 -7.22
N ILE A 25 -1.43 8.75 -6.81
CA ILE A 25 -0.95 8.44 -5.46
C ILE A 25 -1.76 9.22 -4.43
N ALA A 26 -1.86 10.55 -4.58
CA ALA A 26 -2.60 11.41 -3.67
C ALA A 26 -4.09 11.02 -3.61
N SER A 27 -4.70 10.74 -4.77
CA SER A 27 -6.09 10.29 -4.86
C SER A 27 -6.32 8.96 -4.15
N ALA A 28 -5.46 7.97 -4.39
CA ALA A 28 -5.53 6.67 -3.74
C ALA A 28 -5.40 6.77 -2.22
N LEU A 29 -4.46 7.58 -1.73
CA LEU A 29 -4.27 7.82 -0.29
C LEU A 29 -5.45 8.57 0.33
N ALA A 30 -6.05 9.52 -0.37
CA ALA A 30 -7.24 10.24 0.10
C ALA A 30 -8.46 9.31 0.20
N VAL A 31 -8.73 8.52 -0.85
CA VAL A 31 -9.84 7.56 -0.89
C VAL A 31 -9.65 6.45 0.16
N GLY A 32 -8.44 5.88 0.23
CA GLY A 32 -8.08 4.92 1.28
C GLY A 32 -8.23 5.53 2.67
N GLY A 33 -7.85 6.81 2.82
CA GLY A 33 -8.01 7.61 4.04
C GLY A 33 -9.46 7.66 4.51
N GLN A 34 -10.37 8.04 3.61
CA GLN A 34 -11.80 8.10 3.89
C GLN A 34 -12.39 6.73 4.24
N ARG A 35 -11.95 5.68 3.52
CA ARG A 35 -12.40 4.32 3.81
C ARG A 35 -11.92 3.85 5.19
N GLY A 36 -10.65 4.06 5.51
CA GLY A 36 -10.09 3.72 6.82
C GLY A 36 -10.80 4.45 7.94
N GLN A 37 -11.09 5.75 7.78
CA GLN A 37 -11.86 6.52 8.77
C GLN A 37 -13.26 5.94 8.96
N SER A 38 -13.92 5.53 7.88
CA SER A 38 -15.25 4.90 7.95
C SER A 38 -15.21 3.59 8.73
N LEU A 39 -14.17 2.77 8.53
CA LEU A 39 -13.97 1.52 9.26
C LEU A 39 -13.68 1.75 10.76
N VAL A 40 -12.90 2.78 11.08
CA VAL A 40 -12.65 3.19 12.48
C VAL A 40 -13.94 3.65 13.15
N ARG A 41 -14.71 4.52 12.49
CA ARG A 41 -16.00 5.02 13.02
C ARG A 41 -17.02 3.90 13.21
N ALA A 42 -17.02 2.90 12.34
CA ALA A 42 -17.88 1.72 12.44
C ALA A 42 -17.38 0.70 13.49
N GLY A 43 -16.23 0.93 14.13
CA GLY A 43 -15.66 0.02 15.13
C GLY A 43 -15.09 -1.27 14.53
N HIS A 44 -14.86 -1.33 13.21
CA HIS A 44 -14.32 -2.52 12.54
C HIS A 44 -12.80 -2.64 12.71
N ILE A 45 -12.10 -1.52 12.86
CA ILE A 45 -10.67 -1.45 13.10
C ILE A 45 -10.37 -0.32 14.09
N HIS A 46 -9.25 -0.39 14.81
CA HIS A 46 -8.82 0.70 15.69
C HIS A 46 -8.04 1.79 14.94
N ALA A 47 -7.21 1.38 13.98
CA ALA A 47 -6.37 2.26 13.18
C ALA A 47 -5.91 1.58 11.88
N ALA A 48 -5.39 2.37 10.95
CA ALA A 48 -4.73 1.90 9.74
C ALA A 48 -3.59 2.84 9.34
N ALA A 49 -2.56 2.29 8.70
CA ALA A 49 -1.50 3.06 8.05
C ALA A 49 -1.51 2.72 6.55
N LEU A 50 -1.61 3.76 5.72
CA LEU A 50 -1.63 3.67 4.26
C LEU A 50 -0.26 4.09 3.73
N PHE A 51 0.32 3.25 2.88
CA PHE A 51 1.64 3.49 2.29
C PHE A 51 1.55 3.38 0.78
N LEU A 52 2.02 4.42 0.09
CA LEU A 52 2.11 4.39 -1.37
C LEU A 52 3.27 5.24 -1.86
N LYS A 53 4.24 4.60 -2.53
CA LYS A 53 5.40 5.26 -3.16
C LYS A 53 6.14 6.30 -2.30
N GLY A 54 6.28 6.03 -1.00
CA GLY A 54 7.00 6.89 -0.05
C GLY A 54 6.11 7.86 0.73
N GLU A 55 4.84 7.98 0.36
CA GLU A 55 3.85 8.71 1.15
C GLU A 55 3.20 7.78 2.18
N THR A 56 2.95 8.33 3.37
CA THR A 56 2.37 7.59 4.49
C THR A 56 1.27 8.38 5.18
N HIS A 57 0.06 7.81 5.28
CA HIS A 57 -1.06 8.39 6.03
C HIS A 57 -1.49 7.45 7.15
N ALA A 58 -1.54 7.95 8.39
CA ALA A 58 -2.09 7.23 9.54
C ALA A 58 -3.56 7.62 9.79
N ILE A 59 -4.37 6.65 10.22
CA ILE A 59 -5.80 6.79 10.48
C ILE A 59 -6.13 6.17 11.83
N GLY A 60 -6.93 6.86 12.65
CA GLY A 60 -7.36 6.40 13.97
C GLY A 60 -6.43 6.84 15.10
N CYS A 61 -6.89 6.68 16.34
CA CYS A 61 -6.17 7.09 17.57
C CYS A 61 -5.45 5.91 18.26
N ALA A 62 -4.95 4.94 17.50
CA ALA A 62 -3.84 4.16 18.03
C ALA A 62 -2.59 5.04 17.83
N GLY A 63 -1.69 5.13 18.82
CA GLY A 63 -0.42 5.85 18.71
C GLY A 63 0.53 5.23 17.69
N VAL A 64 0.07 5.12 16.43
CA VAL A 64 0.82 4.63 15.29
C VAL A 64 1.65 5.81 14.81
N THR A 65 2.76 6.01 15.49
CA THR A 65 3.87 6.77 14.95
C THR A 65 4.52 5.87 13.90
N VAL A 66 4.33 6.18 12.62
CA VAL A 66 5.09 5.52 11.56
C VAL A 66 6.49 6.12 11.58
N THR A 67 7.41 5.48 12.30
CA THR A 67 8.74 6.04 12.52
C THR A 67 9.85 5.38 11.71
N ASP A 68 9.68 4.17 11.18
CA ASP A 68 10.80 3.57 10.43
C ASP A 68 10.36 2.54 9.39
N ARG A 69 11.01 2.59 8.22
CA ARG A 69 10.79 1.66 7.12
C ARG A 69 11.71 0.47 7.31
N THR A 70 11.20 -0.64 7.86
CA THR A 70 11.87 -1.92 7.67
C THR A 70 11.49 -2.45 6.29
N CYS A 71 12.31 -2.18 5.28
CA CYS A 71 12.25 -2.91 4.02
C CYS A 71 12.72 -4.35 4.28
N LEU A 72 11.82 -5.25 4.69
CA LEU A 72 12.05 -6.69 4.64
C LEU A 72 11.83 -7.14 3.20
N HIS A 73 12.86 -7.04 2.37
CA HIS A 73 12.96 -7.83 1.15
C HIS A 73 14.26 -8.64 1.26
N ALA A 74 14.12 -9.97 1.31
CA ALA A 74 15.19 -10.94 1.18
C ALA A 74 15.15 -11.53 -0.22
#